data_AF-A0A915D693-F1
#
_entry.id   AF-A0A915D693-F1
#
_cell.length_a   1.000
_cell.length_b   1.000
_cell.length_c   1.000
_cell.angle_alpha   90.00
_cell.angle_beta   90.00
_cell.angle_gamma   90.00
#
_symmetry.space_group_name_H-M   'P 1'
#
loop_
_entity.id
_entity.type
_entity.pdbx_description
1 polymer ?
#
loop_
_entity_poly.entity_id
_entity_poly.type
_entity_poly.pdbx_seq_one_letter_code
_entity_poly.pdbx_strand_id
1 'polypeptide(L)' 'MGAHNLSAANKAKRLQISRTLIARHEEDPFLDRIVTGDEKWILYANVQKSASGSVQAVKHVQRQKPVFIREK' A
#
# COMPACT_ATOMS: atom_id res chain seq x y z
N MET A 1 -2.26 -6.39 11.59
CA MET A 1 -1.10 -6.82 10.79
C MET A 1 0.15 -6.48 11.57
N GLY A 2 1.04 -7.45 11.79
CA GLY A 2 2.32 -7.18 12.46
C GLY A 2 3.29 -6.46 11.52
N ALA A 3 4.27 -5.75 12.08
CA ALA A 3 5.35 -5.15 11.30
C ALA A 3 6.11 -6.24 10.53
N HIS A 4 6.33 -6.03 9.24
CA HIS A 4 7.13 -6.96 8.45
C HIS A 4 8.61 -6.87 8.88
N ASN A 5 9.18 -7.99 9.31
CA ASN A 5 10.56 -8.04 9.78
C ASN A 5 11.52 -8.19 8.59
N LEU A 6 12.27 -7.13 8.28
CA LEU A 6 13.17 -7.09 7.14
C LEU A 6 14.51 -7.78 7.46
N SER A 7 14.99 -8.62 6.53
CA SER A 7 16.36 -9.13 6.55
C SER A 7 17.39 -8.00 6.42
N ALA A 8 18.63 -8.24 6.84
CA ALA A 8 19.72 -7.28 6.66
C ALA A 8 19.93 -6.89 5.18
N ALA A 9 19.83 -7.86 4.27
CA ALA A 9 19.91 -7.63 2.83
C ALA A 9 18.78 -6.72 2.32
N ASN A 10 17.53 -6.92 2.78
CA ASN A 10 16.41 -6.07 2.40
C ASN A 10 16.61 -4.63 2.90
N LYS A 11 17.14 -4.45 4.12
CA LYS A 11 17.46 -3.12 4.67
C LYS A 11 18.55 -2.42 3.83
N ALA A 12 19.64 -3.13 3.52
CA ALA A 12 20.73 -2.59 2.71
C ALA A 12 20.25 -2.17 1.32
N LYS A 13 19.45 -3.03 0.65
CA LYS A 13 18.89 -2.75 -0.66
C LYS A 13 17.98 -1.52 -0.65
N ARG A 14 17.08 -1.41 0.35
CA ARG A 14 16.22 -0.23 0.51
C ARG A 14 17.04 1.04 0.70
N LEU A 15 18.07 1.01 1.55
CA LEU A 15 18.95 2.16 1.80
C LEU A 15 19.67 2.61 0.51
N GLN A 16 20.22 1.65 -0.24
CA GLN A 16 20.90 1.95 -1.50
C GLN A 16 19.94 2.61 -2.51
N ILE A 17 18.77 2.02 -2.73
CA ILE A 17 17.75 2.56 -3.65
C ILE A 17 17.33 3.96 -3.22
N SER A 18 17.05 4.16 -1.93
CA SER A 18 16.67 5.48 -1.40
C SER A 18 17.75 6.53 -1.66
N ARG A 19 19.03 6.23 -1.40
CA ARG A 19 20.14 7.16 -1.66
C ARG A 19 20.23 7.55 -3.13
N THR A 20 20.12 6.57 -4.04
CA THR A 20 20.17 6.82 -5.48
C THR A 20 19.00 7.68 -5.96
N LEU A 21 17.78 7.42 -5.46
CA LEU A 21 16.61 8.20 -5.84
C LEU A 21 16.68 9.64 -5.31
N ILE A 22 17.23 9.85 -4.11
CA ILE A 22 17.44 11.20 -3.55
C ILE A 22 18.45 11.97 -4.41
N ALA A 23 19.63 11.39 -4.66
CA ALA A 23 20.66 12.04 -5.48
C ALA A 23 20.13 12.41 -6.87
N ARG A 24 19.39 11.50 -7.52
CA ARG A 24 18.73 11.78 -8.80
C ARG A 24 17.72 12.94 -8.68
N HIS A 25 16.96 13.01 -7.60
CA HIS A 25 15.95 14.07 -7.42
C HIS A 25 16.59 15.44 -7.18
N GLU A 26 17.74 15.48 -6.51
CA GLU A 26 18.53 16.70 -6.30
C GLU A 26 19.13 17.21 -7.62
N GLU A 27 19.57 16.31 -8.51
CA GLU A 27 20.12 16.64 -9.82
C GLU A 27 19.04 16.98 -10.87
N ASP A 28 17.97 16.18 -10.95
CA ASP A 28 16.85 16.34 -11.88
C ASP A 28 15.51 16.00 -11.18
N PRO A 29 14.78 17.00 -10.65
CA PRO A 29 13.53 16.77 -9.93
C PRO A 29 12.49 16.03 -10.76
N PHE A 30 12.26 14.75 -10.48
CA PHE A 30 11.43 13.86 -11.33
C PHE A 30 10.08 13.44 -10.74
N LEU A 31 9.68 13.95 -9.57
CA LEU A 31 8.46 13.50 -8.89
C LEU A 31 7.18 13.83 -9.68
N ASP A 32 7.16 14.95 -10.39
CA ASP A 32 6.07 15.39 -11.28
C ASP A 32 5.82 14.43 -12.46
N ARG A 33 6.82 13.63 -12.81
CA ARG A 33 6.80 12.65 -13.89
C ARG A 33 6.41 11.24 -13.42
N ILE A 34 6.28 11.00 -12.11
CA ILE A 34 5.98 9.65 -11.58
C ILE A 34 4.49 9.34 -11.71
N VAL A 35 4.17 8.27 -12.42
CA VAL A 35 2.86 7.61 -12.36
C VAL A 35 2.96 6.43 -11.40
N THR A 36 2.21 6.47 -10.29
CA THR A 36 2.12 5.36 -9.34
C THR A 36 0.76 4.67 -9.43
N GLY A 37 0.71 3.42 -8.98
CA GLY A 37 -0.52 2.64 -8.88
C GLY A 37 -0.27 1.42 -8.03
N ASP A 38 -1.27 1.00 -7.26
CA ASP A 38 -1.25 -0.23 -6.48
C ASP A 38 -2.67 -0.82 -6.41
N GLU A 39 -2.74 -2.14 -6.32
CA GLU A 39 -4.03 -2.83 -6.21
C GLU A 39 -4.45 -2.92 -4.75
N LYS A 40 -5.65 -2.42 -4.45
CA LYS A 40 -6.26 -2.59 -3.13
C LYS A 40 -7.59 -3.31 -3.25
N TRP A 41 -7.76 -4.33 -2.41
CA TRP A 41 -9.04 -5.02 -2.27
C TRP A 41 -10.05 -4.13 -1.55
N ILE A 42 -11.18 -3.84 -2.20
CA ILE A 42 -12.32 -3.16 -1.60
C ILE A 42 -13.33 -4.22 -1.16
N LEU A 43 -13.55 -4.34 0.15
CA LEU A 43 -14.55 -5.23 0.71
C LEU A 43 -15.88 -4.49 0.81
N TYR A 44 -16.92 -4.98 0.12
CA TYR A 44 -18.26 -4.36 0.06
C TYR A 44 -18.95 -4.29 1.41
N ALA A 45 -18.56 -5.22 2.25
CA ALA A 45 -18.90 -5.25 3.62
C ALA A 45 -17.54 -5.27 4.33
N ASN A 46 -17.25 -4.31 5.23
CA ASN A 46 -16.04 -4.29 6.06
C ASN A 46 -16.40 -4.19 7.56
N VAL A 47 -16.67 -5.30 8.29
CA VAL A 47 -17.13 -5.21 9.69
C VAL A 47 -15.92 -5.11 10.53
N GLN A 48 -15.95 -4.05 11.29
CA GLN A 48 -15.08 -3.83 12.40
C GLN A 48 -15.77 -4.44 13.62
N LYS A 49 -15.07 -5.34 14.32
CA LYS A 49 -15.47 -5.75 15.66
C LYS A 49 -15.35 -4.52 16.56
N SER A 50 -16.44 -4.15 17.23
CA SER A 50 -16.37 -3.12 18.27
C SER A 50 -15.52 -3.61 19.44
N ALA A 51 -14.77 -2.72 20.08
CA ALA A 51 -13.99 -3.03 21.28
C ALA A 51 -14.86 -3.57 22.45
N SER A 52 -16.19 -3.40 22.38
CA SER A 52 -17.19 -3.84 23.35
C SER A 52 -17.80 -5.23 23.07
N GLY A 53 -17.27 -5.98 22.10
CA GLY A 53 -17.67 -7.37 21.85
C GLY A 53 -18.95 -7.55 21.04
N SER A 54 -19.59 -6.45 20.59
CA SER A 54 -20.68 -6.55 19.63
C SER A 54 -20.12 -6.79 18.21
N VAL A 55 -20.62 -7.84 17.55
CA VAL A 55 -20.31 -8.19 16.16
C VAL A 55 -21.47 -7.70 15.31
N GLN A 56 -21.27 -6.65 14.52
CA GLN A 56 -22.18 -6.37 13.41
C GLN A 56 -21.79 -7.26 12.23
N ALA A 57 -22.66 -7.47 11.24
CA ALA A 57 -22.33 -8.29 10.07
C ALA A 57 -21.63 -7.46 9.02
N VAL A 58 -20.56 -7.99 8.46
CA VAL A 58 -20.20 -7.64 7.09
C VAL A 58 -20.19 -8.91 6.31
N LYS A 59 -21.17 -8.97 5.42
CA LYS A 59 -21.45 -10.14 4.62
C LYS A 59 -20.47 -10.13 3.46
N HIS A 60 -19.45 -10.96 3.58
CA HIS A 60 -18.56 -11.36 2.50
C HIS A 60 -19.39 -11.96 1.34
N VAL A 61 -19.37 -11.37 0.14
CA VAL A 61 -19.70 -12.07 -1.12
C VAL A 61 -18.91 -11.50 -2.30
N GLN A 62 -18.49 -12.46 -3.14
CA GLN A 62 -17.88 -12.42 -4.47
C GLN A 62 -16.40 -12.05 -4.58
N ARG A 63 -15.64 -12.92 -5.24
CA ARG A 63 -14.36 -12.59 -5.85
C ARG A 63 -14.56 -11.36 -6.73
N GLN A 64 -13.92 -10.26 -6.40
CA GLN A 64 -14.01 -9.03 -7.19
C GLN A 64 -12.65 -8.67 -7.78
N LYS A 65 -12.69 -8.18 -9.02
CA LYS A 65 -11.51 -7.90 -9.83
C LYS A 65 -10.78 -6.65 -9.30
N PRO A 66 -9.45 -6.54 -9.51
CA PRO A 66 -8.72 -5.33 -9.19
C PRO A 66 -9.37 -4.12 -9.87
N VAL A 67 -9.59 -3.06 -9.10
CA VAL A 67 -10.17 -1.80 -9.58
C VAL A 67 -9.04 -0.80 -9.73
N PHE A 68 -8.78 -0.35 -10.96
CA PHE A 68 -7.93 0.81 -11.22
C PHE A 68 -8.75 2.07 -10.92
N ILE A 69 -8.44 2.74 -9.81
CA ILE A 69 -8.99 4.06 -9.54
C ILE A 69 -8.21 5.05 -10.42
N ARG A 70 -8.81 5.49 -11.53
CA ARG A 70 -8.34 6.67 -12.25
C ARG A 70 -8.91 7.90 -11.55
N GLU A 71 -8.06 8.73 -10.95
CA GLU A 71 -8.45 10.10 -10.59
C GLU A 71 -8.60 10.93 -11.87
N LYS A 72 -9.61 11.81 -11.88
CA LYS A 72 -10.02 12.63 -13.04
C LYS A 72 -9.12 13.85 -13.23
#